data_AF-A0AAD1A2S8-F1
#
_entry.id   AF-A0AAD1A2S8-F1
#
_cell.length_a   1.000
_cell.length_b   1.000
_cell.length_c   1.000
_cell.angle_alpha   90.00
_cell.angle_beta   90.00
_cell.angle_gamma   90.00
#
_symmetry.space_group_name_H-M   'P 1'
#
loop_
_entity.id
_entity.type
_entity.pdbx_description
1 polymer ?
#
loop_
_entity_poly.entity_id
_entity_poly.type
_entity_poly.pdbx_seq_one_letter_code
_entity_poly.pdbx_strand_id
1 'polypeptide(L)' 'MIPEDSEEQRIIRIARALCRSARIDPDAAIDERTRHLLREAYHSPAEGLPAWVAFRASARDFAARYPREIVSSL' A
#
# COMPACT_ATOMS: atom_id res chain seq x y z
N MET A 1 -18.19 -7.09 13.74
CA MET A 1 -17.02 -7.83 13.23
C MET A 1 -16.87 -7.46 11.76
N ILE A 2 -15.98 -6.53 11.44
CA ILE A 2 -15.66 -6.23 10.04
C ILE A 2 -14.99 -7.50 9.52
N PRO A 3 -15.46 -8.13 8.44
CA PRO A 3 -14.79 -9.32 7.94
C PRO A 3 -13.34 -8.95 7.63
N GLU A 4 -12.38 -9.69 8.16
CA GLU A 4 -10.93 -9.42 8.02
C GLU A 4 -10.54 -9.31 6.53
N ASP A 5 -11.25 -10.03 5.67
CA ASP A 5 -11.18 -9.91 4.20
C ASP A 5 -11.43 -8.46 3.72
N SER A 6 -12.37 -7.74 4.33
CA SER A 6 -12.67 -6.34 3.99
C SER A 6 -11.59 -5.36 4.42
N GLU A 7 -10.84 -5.66 5.50
CA GLU A 7 -9.73 -4.83 5.96
C GLU A 7 -8.47 -5.07 5.10
N GLU A 8 -8.17 -6.32 4.77
CA GLU A 8 -7.08 -6.62 3.85
C GLU A 8 -7.31 -6.00 2.47
N GLN A 9 -8.52 -6.14 1.92
CA GLN A 9 -8.88 -5.48 0.65
C GLN A 9 -8.77 -3.96 0.73
N ARG A 10 -9.03 -3.37 1.90
CA ARG A 10 -8.83 -1.93 2.13
C ARG A 10 -7.34 -1.56 2.08
N ILE A 11 -6.51 -2.32 2.79
CA ILE A 11 -5.06 -2.11 2.83
C ILE A 11 -4.49 -2.23 1.41
N ILE A 12 -4.91 -3.23 0.63
CA ILE A 12 -4.48 -3.39 -0.76
C ILE A 12 -4.87 -2.17 -1.60
N ARG A 13 -6.11 -1.66 -1.46
CA ARG A 13 -6.54 -0.44 -2.19
C ARG A 13 -5.71 0.78 -1.81
N ILE A 14 -5.42 0.98 -0.52
CA ILE A 14 -4.59 2.11 -0.05
C ILE A 14 -3.17 1.96 -0.57
N ALA A 15 -2.56 0.78 -0.46
CA ALA A 15 -1.21 0.51 -0.95
C ALA A 15 -1.10 0.80 -2.46
N ARG A 16 -2.08 0.33 -3.24
CA ARG A 16 -2.16 0.62 -4.69
C ARG A 16 -2.35 2.10 -5.01
N ALA A 17 -3.03 2.86 -4.15
CA ALA A 17 -3.16 4.31 -4.30
C ALA A 17 -1.82 5.03 -3.99
N LEU A 18 -1.09 4.57 -2.98
CA LEU A 18 0.25 5.08 -2.64
C LEU A 18 1.26 4.82 -3.77
N CYS A 19 1.23 3.66 -4.42
CA CYS A 19 2.06 3.43 -5.61
C CYS A 19 1.79 4.47 -6.69
N ARG A 20 0.49 4.71 -6.98
CA ARG A 20 0.09 5.67 -8.02
C ARG A 20 0.48 7.11 -7.68
N SER A 21 0.41 7.52 -6.41
CA SER A 21 0.86 8.87 -6.01
C SER A 21 2.38 9.05 -6.19
N ALA A 22 3.15 7.97 -6.00
CA ALA A 22 4.59 7.93 -6.30
C ALA A 22 4.91 7.71 -7.80
N ARG A 23 3.90 7.67 -8.69
CA ARG A 23 4.02 7.36 -10.12
C ARG A 23 4.65 5.98 -10.40
N ILE A 24 4.40 5.02 -9.51
CA ILE A 24 4.82 3.62 -9.63
C ILE A 24 3.59 2.78 -10.01
N ASP A 25 3.74 1.88 -10.99
CA ASP A 25 2.71 0.89 -11.30
C ASP A 25 2.61 -0.11 -10.12
N PRO A 26 1.43 -0.21 -9.45
CA PRO A 26 1.28 -1.07 -8.28
C PRO A 26 1.48 -2.57 -8.57
N ASP A 27 1.17 -3.02 -9.78
CA ASP A 27 1.20 -4.44 -10.15
C ASP A 27 2.51 -4.80 -10.89
N ALA A 28 3.34 -3.80 -11.22
CA ALA A 28 4.70 -4.04 -11.70
C ALA A 28 5.59 -4.63 -10.60
N ALA A 29 6.48 -5.53 -11.01
CA ALA A 29 7.47 -6.11 -10.12
C ALA A 29 8.49 -5.05 -9.66
N ILE A 30 8.92 -5.15 -8.41
CA ILE A 30 10.00 -4.30 -7.89
C ILE A 30 11.32 -4.77 -8.50
N ASP A 31 11.96 -3.87 -9.25
CA ASP A 31 13.29 -4.03 -9.84
C ASP A 31 14.31 -3.08 -9.19
N GLU A 32 15.59 -3.17 -9.56
CA GLU A 32 16.65 -2.27 -9.05
C GLU A 32 16.36 -0.79 -9.32
N ARG A 33 15.64 -0.49 -10.42
CA ARG A 33 15.28 0.88 -10.81
C ARG A 33 14.12 1.43 -10.00
N THR A 34 13.23 0.61 -9.46
CA THR A 34 12.14 1.07 -8.60
C THR A 34 12.52 0.95 -7.13
N ARG A 35 13.49 0.08 -6.80
CA ARG A 35 14.04 -0.09 -5.44
C ARG A 35 14.51 1.20 -4.81
N HIS A 36 15.20 2.07 -5.55
CA HIS A 36 15.70 3.32 -4.98
C HIS A 36 14.57 4.31 -4.62
N LEU A 37 13.45 4.26 -5.34
CA LEU A 37 12.26 5.07 -5.03
C LEU A 37 11.50 4.55 -3.80
N LEU A 38 11.64 3.26 -3.49
CA LEU A 38 11.00 2.58 -2.36
C LEU A 38 11.85 2.60 -1.08
N ARG A 39 13.10 3.05 -1.19
CA ARG A 39 14.11 2.94 -0.13
C ARG A 39 13.78 3.77 1.11
N GLU A 40 12.98 4.83 0.96
CA GLU A 40 12.44 5.62 2.09
C GLU A 40 11.21 4.97 2.73
N ALA A 41 10.48 4.12 1.98
CA ALA A 41 9.25 3.48 2.44
C ALA A 41 9.47 2.11 3.08
N TYR A 42 10.58 1.41 2.78
CA TYR A 42 10.76 0.01 3.22
C TYR A 42 12.21 -0.41 3.46
N HIS A 43 12.39 -1.30 4.45
CA HIS A 43 13.69 -1.84 4.87
C HIS A 43 14.14 -3.11 4.09
N SER A 44 13.28 -3.71 3.27
CA SER A 44 13.63 -4.79 2.33
C SER A 44 12.46 -5.15 1.42
N PRO A 45 12.33 -4.59 0.21
CA PRO A 45 11.41 -5.15 -0.78
C PRO A 45 12.01 -6.45 -1.32
N ALA A 46 11.33 -7.58 -1.13
CA ALA A 46 11.72 -8.81 -1.80
C ALA A 46 11.58 -8.61 -3.32
N GLU A 47 12.67 -8.87 -4.05
CA GLU A 47 12.70 -8.83 -5.52
C GLU A 47 11.57 -9.66 -6.12
N GLY A 48 10.93 -9.13 -7.16
CA GLY A 48 9.89 -9.85 -7.90
C GLY A 48 8.49 -9.79 -7.29
N LEU A 49 8.30 -9.17 -6.12
CA LEU A 49 6.95 -8.88 -5.62
C LEU A 49 6.35 -7.64 -6.31
N PRO A 50 5.02 -7.55 -6.41
CA PRO A 50 4.35 -6.35 -6.89
C PRO A 50 4.69 -5.12 -6.04
N ALA A 51 4.81 -3.96 -6.66
CA ALA A 51 5.15 -2.72 -5.98
C ALA A 51 4.21 -2.38 -4.82
N TRP A 52 2.91 -2.71 -4.90
CA TRP A 52 1.96 -2.46 -3.81
C TRP A 52 2.35 -3.16 -2.50
N VAL A 53 3.08 -4.28 -2.57
CA VAL A 53 3.51 -5.00 -1.37
C VAL A 53 4.48 -4.17 -0.54
N ALA A 54 5.35 -3.38 -1.20
CA ALA A 54 6.26 -2.46 -0.52
C ALA A 54 5.55 -1.29 0.17
N PHE A 55 4.30 -0.98 -0.19
CA PHE A 55 3.51 0.06 0.48
C PHE A 55 2.52 -0.52 1.50
N ARG A 56 2.51 -1.84 1.72
CA ARG A 56 1.52 -2.50 2.60
C ARG A 56 1.65 -2.04 4.05
N ALA A 57 2.86 -1.81 4.54
CA ALA A 57 3.08 -1.29 5.91
C ALA A 57 2.52 0.14 6.05
N SER A 58 2.92 1.06 5.17
CA SER A 58 2.38 2.43 5.16
C SER A 58 0.86 2.46 4.99
N ALA A 59 0.30 1.54 4.21
CA ALA A 59 -1.14 1.40 4.03
C ALA A 59 -1.85 0.93 5.32
N ARG A 60 -1.22 0.03 6.09
CA ARG A 60 -1.73 -0.38 7.42
C ARG A 60 -1.71 0.79 8.40
N ASP A 61 -0.60 1.52 8.48
CA ASP A 61 -0.49 2.70 9.35
C ASP A 61 -1.54 3.76 8.99
N PHE A 62 -1.75 4.00 7.69
CA PHE A 62 -2.80 4.89 7.21
C PHE A 62 -4.20 4.39 7.60
N ALA A 63 -4.49 3.11 7.39
CA ALA A 63 -5.79 2.52 7.69
C ALA A 63 -6.12 2.55 9.19
N ALA A 64 -5.11 2.37 10.04
CA ALA A 64 -5.20 2.46 11.50
C ALA A 64 -5.40 3.90 11.98
N ARG A 65 -4.73 4.87 11.34
CA ARG A 65 -4.86 6.29 11.68
C ARG A 65 -6.19 6.91 11.25
N TYR A 66 -6.79 6.41 10.16
CA TYR A 66 -8.05 6.93 9.62
C TYR A 66 -9.09 5.80 9.51
N PRO A 67 -9.73 5.34 10.59
CA PRO A 67 -10.77 4.32 10.51
C PRO A 67 -11.93 4.74 9.59
N ARG A 68 -12.63 3.77 8.98
CA ARG A 68 -13.65 3.97 7.91
C ARG A 68 -14.83 4.88 8.27
N GLU A 69 -14.98 5.28 9.53
CA GLU A 69 -16.10 6.09 10.03
C GLU A 69 -16.14 7.53 9.50
N ILE A 70 -15.14 8.01 8.75
CA ILE A 70 -15.07 9.41 8.28
C ILE A 70 -15.97 9.72 7.06
N VAL A 71 -16.71 8.75 6.48
CA VAL A 71 -17.49 9.00 5.24
C VAL A 71 -18.96 8.51 5.26
N SER A 72 -19.62 8.55 6.41
CA SER A 72 -21.08 8.35 6.51
C SER A 72 -21.91 9.65 6.53
N SER A 73 -21.37 10.78 6.06
CA SER A 73 -22.16 11.99 5.86
C SER A 73 -21.66 12.80 4.67
N LEU A 74 -22.13 12.44 3.48
CA LEU A 74 -22.33 13.35 2.36
C LEU A 74 -23.68 13.05 1.74
#